data_AF-R8BLQ2-F1
#
_entry.id   AF-R8BLQ2-F1
#
_cell.length_a   1.000
_cell.length_b   1.000
_cell.length_c   1.000
_cell.angle_alpha   90.00
_cell.angle_beta   90.00
_cell.angle_gamma   90.00
#
_symmetry.space_group_name_H-M   'P 1'
#
loop_
_entity.id
_entity.type
_entity.pdbx_description
1 polymer ?
#
loop_
_entity_poly.entity_id
_entity_poly.type
_entity_poly.pdbx_seq_one_letter_code
_entity_poly.pdbx_strand_id
1 'polypeptide(L)'
;MQTGSLTAVETVTAFLKRAHIAHQLVNFATEFMIEEALATATELDEYFKTTGKLKGPLHGIPISIKEHIGLKGRITHSGFVAWIDHIPSEDALIIRLLKEAGAVFHVRTNEPQSVM
;
A
#
# COMPACT_ATOMS: atom_id res chain seq x y z
N MET A 1 -12.37 -8.84 -8.92
CA MET A 1 -11.33 -9.88 -8.75
C MET A 1 -11.90 -11.27 -8.57
N GLN A 2 -12.65 -11.59 -7.50
CA GLN A 2 -13.18 -12.96 -7.30
C GLN A 2 -13.98 -13.52 -8.49
N THR A 3 -14.76 -12.67 -9.17
CA THR A 3 -15.53 -13.03 -10.37
C THR A 3 -14.75 -12.90 -11.68
N GLY A 4 -13.47 -12.49 -11.63
CA GLY A 4 -12.65 -12.19 -12.81
C GLY A 4 -13.03 -10.92 -13.59
N SER A 5 -14.04 -10.15 -13.15
CA SER A 5 -14.51 -8.96 -13.87
C SER A 5 -13.60 -7.73 -13.76
N LEU A 6 -12.65 -7.75 -12.83
CA LEU A 6 -11.62 -6.72 -12.61
C LEU A 6 -10.36 -7.42 -12.11
N THR A 7 -9.22 -7.02 -12.65
CA THR A 7 -7.88 -7.43 -12.23
C THR A 7 -7.35 -6.56 -11.08
N ALA A 8 -6.36 -7.06 -10.34
CA ALA A 8 -5.64 -6.32 -9.32
C ALA A 8 -4.92 -5.11 -9.93
N VAL A 9 -4.25 -5.28 -11.08
CA VAL A 9 -3.56 -4.19 -11.78
C VAL A 9 -4.52 -3.09 -12.19
N GLU A 10 -5.68 -3.40 -12.76
CA GLU A 10 -6.69 -2.40 -13.12
C GLU A 10 -7.16 -1.61 -11.90
N THR A 11 -7.43 -2.32 -10.80
CA THR A 11 -7.94 -1.74 -9.57
C THR A 11 -6.91 -0.83 -8.90
N VAL A 12 -5.66 -1.30 -8.74
CA VAL A 12 -4.55 -0.54 -8.17
C VAL A 12 -4.21 0.67 -9.03
N THR A 13 -4.20 0.51 -10.36
CA THR A 13 -3.96 1.62 -11.29
C THR A 13 -5.02 2.72 -11.15
N ALA A 14 -6.30 2.34 -11.02
CA ALA A 14 -7.38 3.31 -10.84
C ALA A 14 -7.21 4.11 -9.53
N PHE A 15 -6.86 3.43 -8.43
CA PHE A 15 -6.62 4.07 -7.14
C PHE A 15 -5.38 4.97 -7.15
N LEU A 16 -4.27 4.51 -7.72
CA LEU A 16 -3.06 5.32 -7.88
C LEU A 16 -3.35 6.61 -8.66
N LYS A 17 -4.04 6.52 -9.81
CA LYS A 17 -4.42 7.70 -10.61
C LYS A 17 -5.27 8.67 -9.80
N ARG A 18 -6.28 8.17 -9.08
CA ARG A 18 -7.16 9.02 -8.25
C ARG A 18 -6.39 9.66 -7.09
N ALA A 19 -5.52 8.91 -6.43
CA ALA A 19 -4.70 9.36 -5.32
C ALA A 19 -3.77 10.51 -5.74
N HIS A 20 -3.12 10.43 -6.90
CA HIS A 20 -2.28 11.52 -7.41
C HIS A 20 -3.09 12.80 -7.64
N ILE A 21 -4.27 12.70 -8.27
CA ILE A 21 -5.16 13.85 -8.48
C ILE A 21 -5.60 14.45 -7.14
N ALA A 22 -6.03 13.60 -6.21
CA ALA A 22 -6.49 14.06 -4.89
C ALA A 22 -5.37 14.73 -4.09
N HIS A 23 -4.14 14.22 -4.17
CA HIS A 23 -3.01 14.77 -3.45
C HIS A 23 -2.70 16.22 -3.85
N GLN A 24 -2.90 16.59 -5.12
CA GLN A 24 -2.76 17.98 -5.58
C GLN A 24 -3.75 18.93 -4.89
N LEU A 25 -4.86 18.42 -4.35
CA LEU A 25 -5.92 19.22 -3.73
C LEU A 25 -5.85 19.21 -2.20
N VAL A 26 -5.42 18.09 -1.60
CA VAL A 26 -5.54 17.90 -0.15
C VAL A 26 -4.24 17.49 0.56
N ASN A 27 -3.12 17.35 -0.16
CA ASN A 27 -1.80 17.05 0.41
C ASN A 27 -1.78 15.87 1.42
N PHE A 28 -2.52 14.80 1.12
CA PHE A 28 -2.75 13.72 2.09
C PHE A 28 -1.65 12.64 2.12
N ALA A 29 -0.70 12.66 1.19
CA ALA A 29 0.25 11.58 0.97
C ALA A 29 1.67 12.06 1.28
N THR A 30 2.50 11.18 1.86
CA THR A 30 3.93 11.40 2.06
C THR A 30 4.76 10.64 1.02
N GLU A 31 4.24 9.53 0.51
CA GLU A 31 4.93 8.67 -0.44
C GLU A 31 3.91 7.90 -1.31
N PHE A 32 4.21 7.77 -2.60
CA PHE A 32 3.48 6.91 -3.53
C PHE A 32 4.33 5.68 -3.87
N MET A 33 3.84 4.49 -3.55
CA MET A 33 4.56 3.21 -3.73
C MET A 33 4.20 2.57 -5.07
N ILE A 34 4.36 3.33 -6.17
CA ILE A 34 3.78 2.99 -7.49
C ILE A 34 4.32 1.67 -8.02
N GLU A 35 5.65 1.53 -8.06
CA GLU A 35 6.33 0.39 -8.68
C GLU A 35 6.01 -0.90 -7.93
N GLU A 36 6.14 -0.88 -6.60
CA GLU A 36 5.88 -2.05 -5.77
C GLU A 36 4.40 -2.41 -5.72
N ALA A 37 3.50 -1.41 -5.75
CA ALA A 37 2.06 -1.67 -5.82
C ALA A 37 1.69 -2.39 -7.13
N LEU A 38 2.20 -1.91 -8.27
CA LEU A 38 1.93 -2.52 -9.57
C LEU A 38 2.59 -3.89 -9.72
N ALA A 39 3.80 -4.07 -9.19
CA ALA A 39 4.46 -5.38 -9.15
C ALA A 39 3.63 -6.38 -8.35
N THR A 40 3.24 -6.03 -7.11
CA THR A 40 2.40 -6.90 -6.27
C THR A 40 1.06 -7.21 -6.93
N ALA A 41 0.43 -6.21 -7.55
CA ALA A 41 -0.83 -6.42 -8.27
C ALA A 41 -0.67 -7.40 -9.44
N THR A 42 0.42 -7.28 -10.20
CA THR A 42 0.74 -8.17 -11.32
C THR A 42 0.93 -9.61 -10.84
N GLU A 43 1.68 -9.82 -9.75
CA GLU A 43 1.88 -11.14 -9.14
C GLU A 43 0.56 -11.77 -8.68
N LEU A 44 -0.36 -10.97 -8.14
CA LEU A 44 -1.67 -11.43 -7.70
C LEU A 44 -2.56 -11.84 -8.89
N ASP A 45 -2.54 -11.07 -9.98
CA ASP A 45 -3.26 -11.42 -11.20
C ASP A 45 -2.72 -12.71 -11.84
N GLU A 46 -1.39 -12.88 -11.88
CA GLU A 46 -0.75 -14.11 -12.35
C GLU A 46 -1.08 -15.32 -11.46
N TYR A 47 -1.05 -15.13 -10.14
CA TYR A 47 -1.44 -16.15 -9.18
C TYR A 47 -2.89 -16.59 -9.39
N PHE A 48 -3.82 -15.64 -9.55
CA PHE A 48 -5.22 -15.95 -9.79
C PHE A 48 -5.42 -16.66 -11.14
N LYS A 49 -4.75 -16.19 -12.20
CA LYS A 49 -4.82 -16.79 -13.54
C LYS A 49 -4.33 -18.23 -13.56
N THR A 50 -3.26 -18.53 -12.82
CA THR A 50 -2.63 -19.87 -12.81
C THR A 50 -3.31 -20.85 -11.85
N THR A 51 -3.84 -20.37 -10.73
CA THR A 51 -4.39 -21.24 -9.67
C THR A 51 -5.91 -21.25 -9.59
N GLY A 52 -6.58 -20.23 -10.12
CA GLY A 52 -8.01 -19.97 -9.93
C GLY A 52 -8.37 -19.59 -8.48
N LYS A 53 -7.38 -19.35 -7.61
CA LYS A 53 -7.58 -19.06 -6.19
C LYS A 53 -7.16 -17.63 -5.85
N LEU A 54 -7.83 -17.05 -4.86
CA LEU A 54 -7.41 -15.80 -4.25
C LEU A 54 -6.31 -16.07 -3.23
N LYS A 55 -5.34 -15.14 -3.13
CA LYS A 55 -4.26 -15.17 -2.12
C LYS A 55 -4.80 -15.10 -0.69
N GLY A 56 -5.89 -14.35 -0.51
CA GLY A 56 -6.56 -14.13 0.76
C GLY A 56 -7.79 -13.23 0.59
N PRO A 57 -8.47 -12.85 1.69
CA PRO A 57 -9.71 -12.08 1.64
C PRO A 57 -9.54 -10.65 1.09
N LEU A 58 -8.31 -10.12 1.04
CA LEU A 58 -7.98 -8.79 0.53
C LEU A 58 -7.20 -8.85 -0.78
N HIS A 59 -7.23 -9.97 -1.49
CA HIS A 59 -6.51 -10.15 -2.75
C HIS A 59 -6.72 -8.98 -3.71
N GLY A 60 -5.64 -8.24 -3.97
CA GLY A 60 -5.54 -7.11 -4.90
C GLY A 60 -6.15 -5.80 -4.40
N ILE A 61 -6.69 -5.75 -3.18
CA ILE A 61 -7.33 -4.54 -2.63
C ILE A 61 -6.27 -3.47 -2.31
N PRO A 62 -6.35 -2.26 -2.91
CA PRO A 62 -5.43 -1.17 -2.62
C PRO A 62 -5.66 -0.62 -1.21
N ILE A 63 -4.61 -0.57 -0.40
CA ILE A 63 -4.64 -0.02 0.96
C ILE A 63 -3.58 1.06 1.10
N SER A 64 -3.94 2.17 1.74
CA SER A 64 -3.01 3.21 2.15
C SER A 64 -2.56 2.96 3.59
N ILE A 65 -1.31 3.30 3.91
CA ILE A 65 -0.74 3.09 5.25
C ILE A 65 -0.41 4.46 5.86
N LYS A 66 -0.80 4.71 7.09
CA LYS A 66 -0.40 5.92 7.81
C LYS A 66 1.11 5.89 8.12
N GLU A 67 1.80 7.01 7.93
CA GLU A 67 3.27 7.06 7.84
C GLU A 67 4.01 6.57 9.10
N HIS A 68 3.46 6.75 10.31
CA HIS A 68 4.07 6.21 11.52
C HIS A 68 4.05 4.68 11.63
N ILE A 69 3.26 3.97 10.81
CA ILE A 69 3.19 2.50 10.87
C ILE A 69 4.46 1.94 10.22
N GLY A 70 5.27 1.23 11.01
CA GLY A 70 6.54 0.69 10.55
C GLY A 70 6.41 -0.22 9.32
N LEU A 71 7.15 0.13 8.26
CA LEU A 71 7.22 -0.61 7.01
C LEU A 71 8.68 -0.84 6.66
N LYS A 72 9.09 -2.11 6.60
CA LYS A 72 10.50 -2.48 6.40
C LYS A 72 11.05 -1.88 5.12
N GLY A 73 12.23 -1.28 5.21
CA GLY A 73 12.93 -0.71 4.06
C GLY A 73 12.41 0.65 3.58
N ARG A 74 11.48 1.26 4.32
CA ARG A 74 11.00 2.62 4.08
C ARG A 74 11.19 3.50 5.30
N ILE A 75 11.36 4.80 5.07
CA ILE A 75 11.45 5.78 6.15
C ILE A 75 10.13 5.80 6.92
N THR A 76 10.22 5.93 8.24
CA THR A 76 9.09 6.07 9.17
C THR A 76 9.42 7.16 10.18
N HIS A 77 8.98 8.39 9.95
CA HIS A 77 9.39 9.55 10.76
C HIS A 77 8.30 10.08 11.71
N SER A 78 7.03 9.68 11.55
CA SER A 78 5.90 10.09 12.43
C SER A 78 5.78 11.62 12.60
N GLY A 79 6.13 12.36 11.55
CA GLY A 79 6.26 13.83 11.55
C GLY A 79 7.44 14.42 12.33
N PHE A 80 8.36 13.62 12.88
CA PHE A 80 9.55 14.13 13.59
C PHE A 80 10.75 14.28 12.66
N VAL A 81 11.31 15.50 12.59
CA VAL A 81 12.55 15.78 11.84
C VAL A 81 13.73 14.94 12.37
N ALA A 82 13.76 14.64 13.67
CA ALA A 82 14.79 13.81 14.27
C ALA A 82 14.80 12.35 13.76
N TRP A 83 13.74 11.91 13.07
CA TRP A 83 13.58 10.55 12.54
C TRP A 83 13.53 10.51 11.01
N ILE A 84 14.00 11.56 10.33
CA ILE A 84 13.92 11.69 8.86
C ILE A 84 14.64 10.56 8.10
N ASP A 85 15.59 9.87 8.75
CA ASP A 85 16.34 8.73 8.23
C ASP A 85 16.03 7.41 8.97
N HIS A 86 15.03 7.40 9.85
CA HIS A 86 14.63 6.20 10.58
C HIS A 86 13.96 5.20 9.66
N ILE A 87 14.56 4.01 9.52
CA ILE A 87 14.01 2.89 8.75
C ILE A 87 13.76 1.72 9.71
N PRO A 88 12.50 1.26 9.87
CA PRO A 88 12.18 0.09 10.68
C PRO A 88 12.87 -1.18 10.15
N SER A 89 13.38 -2.01 11.06
CA SER A 89 14.03 -3.29 10.71
C SER A 89 13.04 -4.36 10.23
N GLU A 90 11.76 -4.23 10.59
CA GLU A 90 10.69 -5.16 10.26
C GLU A 90 9.37 -4.45 9.98
N ASP A 91 8.46 -5.19 9.33
CA ASP A 91 7.09 -4.76 9.13
C ASP A 91 6.32 -4.84 10.45
N ALA A 92 5.55 -3.79 10.76
CA ALA A 92 4.57 -3.86 11.85
C ALA A 92 3.61 -5.05 11.65
N LEU A 93 3.10 -5.62 12.75
CA LEU A 93 2.24 -6.80 12.69
C LEU A 93 1.07 -6.64 11.72
N ILE A 94 0.42 -5.48 11.72
CA ILE A 94 -0.71 -5.19 10.82
C ILE A 94 -0.30 -5.22 9.34
N ILE A 95 0.91 -4.76 9.00
CA ILE A 95 1.43 -4.81 7.63
C ILE A 95 1.61 -6.25 7.18
N ARG A 96 2.15 -7.12 8.04
CA ARG A 96 2.32 -8.54 7.74
C ARG A 96 0.98 -9.23 7.50
N LEU A 97 0.00 -9.02 8.39
CA LEU A 97 -1.33 -9.59 8.27
C LEU A 97 -2.05 -9.15 6.98
N LEU A 98 -1.92 -7.87 6.62
CA LEU A 98 -2.52 -7.34 5.39
C LEU A 98 -1.83 -7.90 4.13
N LYS A 99 -0.51 -8.04 4.12
CA LYS A 99 0.23 -8.71 3.03
C LYS A 99 -0.22 -10.16 2.86
N GLU A 100 -0.32 -10.90 3.96
CA GLU A 100 -0.80 -12.30 3.97
C GLU A 100 -2.24 -12.41 3.45
N ALA A 101 -3.09 -11.43 3.78
CA ALA A 101 -4.46 -11.35 3.25
C ALA A 101 -4.53 -10.97 1.75
N GLY A 102 -3.41 -10.59 1.13
CA GLY A 102 -3.30 -10.26 -0.30
C GLY A 102 -3.53 -8.78 -0.63
N ALA A 103 -3.47 -7.88 0.36
CA ALA A 103 -3.60 -6.44 0.14
C ALA A 103 -2.42 -5.86 -0.65
N VAL A 104 -2.69 -4.79 -1.41
CA VAL A 104 -1.67 -4.06 -2.17
C VAL A 104 -1.49 -2.67 -1.56
N PHE A 105 -0.29 -2.39 -1.06
CA PHE A 105 0.01 -1.05 -0.51
C PHE A 105 0.41 -0.10 -1.61
N HIS A 106 -0.26 1.06 -1.70
CA HIS A 106 -0.07 2.01 -2.80
C HIS A 106 0.36 3.42 -2.38
N VAL A 107 0.02 3.85 -1.15
CA VAL A 107 0.31 5.20 -0.65
C VAL A 107 0.64 5.18 0.85
N ARG A 108 1.61 5.99 1.27
CA ARG A 108 1.79 6.40 2.66
C ARG A 108 1.05 7.71 2.91
N THR A 109 0.21 7.76 3.93
CA THR A 109 -0.61 8.95 4.24
C THR A 109 0.00 9.79 5.33
N ASN A 110 -0.13 11.10 5.17
CA ASN A 110 0.32 12.11 6.10
C ASN A 110 -0.49 12.09 7.40
N GLU A 111 0.05 12.76 8.43
CA GLU A 111 -0.51 12.82 9.76
C GLU A 111 -0.01 14.02 10.57
N PRO A 112 -0.71 14.42 11.63
CA PRO A 112 -0.16 15.34 12.62
C PRO A 112 1.09 14.74 13.26
N GLN A 113 2.07 15.60 13.56
CA GLN A 113 3.26 15.18 14.29
C GLN A 113 2.85 14.50 15.60
N SER A 114 3.41 13.31 15.88
CA SER A 114 3.06 12.47 17.05
C SER A 114 1.62 11.94 17.10
N VAL A 115 0.84 12.08 16.03
CA VAL A 115 -0.59 11.68 15.98
C VAL A 115 -1.46 12.49 16.97
N MET A 116 -1.03 13.70 17.34
CA MET A 116 -1.74 14.63 18.22
C MET A 116 -2.04 15.97 17.55
#